data_AF-A0A925CN92-F1
#
_entry.id   AF-A0A925CN92-F1
#
_cell.length_a   1.000
_cell.length_b   1.000
_cell.length_c   1.000
_cell.angle_alpha   90.00
_cell.angle_beta   90.00
_cell.angle_gamma   90.00
#
_symmetry.space_group_name_H-M   'P 1'
#
loop_
_entity.id
_entity.type
_entity.pdbx_description
1 polymer ?
#
loop_
_entity_poly.entity_id
_entity_poly.type
_entity_poly.pdbx_seq_one_letter_code
_entity_poly.pdbx_strand_id
1 'polypeptide(L)'
;RDGRARDDSTGASAGANVVAPGSILRTISAQGHRLTMGMPDTVPVYFTNSTAFEVAQDARVEVPLRYPTDTTSILMSGYLAGGEAIAGKAAAVDITVGAGRVVMFGFRPQYRGQSWGTFKLVYNAILTSGERSAAAPIP
;
A
#
# COMPACT_ATOMS: atom_id res chain seq x y z
N ARG A 1 25.20 -6.44 -36.16
CA ARG A 1 24.16 -7.26 -35.49
C ARG A 1 23.37 -6.29 -34.64
N ASP A 2 22.26 -5.82 -35.19
CA ASP A 2 21.39 -4.79 -34.60
C ASP A 2 20.69 -5.31 -33.35
N GLY A 3 20.89 -4.59 -32.24
CA GLY A 3 20.16 -4.78 -30.99
C GLY A 3 19.09 -3.71 -30.87
N ARG A 4 17.82 -4.13 -30.99
CA ARG A 4 16.61 -3.30 -30.84
C ARG A 4 16.69 -2.38 -29.63
N ALA A 5 16.51 -1.08 -29.88
CA ALA A 5 16.00 -0.14 -28.89
C ALA A 5 14.63 -0.64 -28.39
N ARG A 6 14.49 -0.82 -27.08
CA ARG A 6 13.18 -0.98 -26.45
C ARG A 6 12.62 0.40 -26.18
N ASP A 7 11.46 0.64 -26.75
CA ASP A 7 10.64 1.82 -26.55
C ASP A 7 9.94 1.69 -25.19
N ASP A 8 10.47 2.37 -24.17
CA ASP A 8 9.83 2.49 -22.84
C ASP A 8 8.96 3.74 -22.81
N SER A 9 7.82 3.69 -23.52
CA SER A 9 6.72 4.62 -23.28
C SER A 9 5.91 4.13 -22.07
N THR A 10 6.30 4.51 -20.86
CA THR A 10 5.42 4.43 -19.69
C THR A 10 5.66 5.65 -18.83
N GLY A 11 4.68 6.56 -18.80
CA GLY A 11 4.69 7.72 -17.93
C GLY A 11 4.72 7.28 -16.47
N ALA A 12 5.90 7.28 -15.87
CA ALA A 12 6.09 7.22 -14.43
C ALA A 12 6.37 8.65 -13.93
N SER A 13 5.60 9.10 -12.94
CA SER A 13 5.86 10.37 -12.26
C SER A 13 7.27 10.34 -11.65
N ALA A 14 7.99 11.45 -11.83
CA ALA A 14 9.35 11.63 -11.34
C ALA A 14 9.39 11.50 -9.82
N GLY A 15 9.89 10.38 -9.31
CA GLY A 15 10.07 10.11 -7.88
C GLY A 15 11.18 9.10 -7.67
N ALA A 16 12.03 9.31 -6.68
CA ALA A 16 13.20 8.48 -6.39
C ALA A 16 12.89 6.97 -6.44
N ASN A 17 13.74 6.21 -7.14
CA ASN A 17 13.59 4.76 -7.27
C ASN A 17 13.73 4.09 -5.89
N VAL A 18 12.62 3.60 -5.33
CA VAL A 18 12.66 2.77 -4.11
C VAL A 18 13.14 1.38 -4.47
N VAL A 19 14.25 0.97 -3.87
CA VAL A 19 14.84 -0.35 -4.07
C VAL A 19 14.75 -1.15 -2.79
N ALA A 20 13.88 -2.15 -2.80
CA ALA A 20 13.71 -3.11 -1.71
C ALA A 20 13.44 -4.51 -2.28
N PRO A 21 14.49 -5.29 -2.59
CA PRO A 21 14.37 -6.61 -3.19
C PRO A 21 13.96 -7.65 -2.14
N GLY A 22 12.67 -7.68 -1.80
CA GLY A 22 12.11 -8.69 -0.90
C GLY A 22 12.39 -8.37 0.56
N SER A 23 11.92 -7.22 1.02
CA SER A 23 12.13 -6.74 2.38
C SER A 23 10.83 -6.71 3.18
N ILE A 24 10.96 -6.74 4.51
CA ILE A 24 9.84 -6.52 5.41
C ILE A 24 9.85 -5.06 5.82
N LEU A 25 8.81 -4.34 5.42
CA LEU A 25 8.63 -2.94 5.75
C LEU A 25 7.53 -2.78 6.79
N ARG A 26 7.71 -1.82 7.67
CA ARG A 26 6.74 -1.43 8.68
C ARG A 26 5.63 -0.61 8.01
N THR A 27 4.38 -0.96 8.30
CA THR A 27 3.24 -0.06 8.08
C THR A 27 2.46 0.09 9.39
N ILE A 28 1.79 1.22 9.53
CA ILE A 28 0.98 1.57 10.70
C ILE A 28 -0.48 1.55 10.28
N SER A 29 -1.31 0.87 11.08
CA SER A 29 -2.76 0.80 10.90
C SER A 29 -3.42 2.09 11.33
N ALA A 30 -4.40 2.54 10.55
CA ALA A 30 -5.39 3.49 11.05
C ALA A 30 -6.22 2.83 12.17
N GLN A 31 -6.46 3.59 13.24
CA GLN A 31 -7.19 3.10 14.40
C GLN A 31 -8.65 2.78 14.02
N GLY A 32 -9.12 1.59 14.38
CA GLY A 32 -10.51 1.17 14.19
C GLY A 32 -10.92 0.96 12.73
N HIS A 33 -9.99 0.95 11.78
CA HIS A 33 -10.32 0.81 10.37
C HIS A 33 -10.81 -0.62 10.04
N ARG A 34 -11.91 -0.74 9.29
CA ARG A 34 -12.56 -2.02 8.97
C ARG A 34 -11.61 -3.05 8.33
N LEU A 35 -10.73 -2.59 7.44
CA LEU A 35 -9.74 -3.43 6.77
C LEU A 35 -8.68 -4.02 7.70
N THR A 36 -8.40 -3.39 8.84
CA THR A 36 -7.40 -3.84 9.82
C THR A 36 -8.04 -4.41 11.08
N MET A 37 -9.34 -4.74 11.05
CA MET A 37 -10.03 -5.36 12.19
C MET A 37 -9.31 -6.61 12.68
N GLY A 38 -9.02 -6.64 13.99
CA GLY A 38 -8.31 -7.72 14.66
C GLY A 38 -6.86 -7.90 14.20
N MET A 39 -6.24 -6.87 13.61
CA MET A 39 -4.81 -6.81 13.33
C MET A 39 -4.12 -5.89 14.37
N PRO A 40 -2.82 -6.10 14.65
CA PRO A 40 -2.04 -5.18 15.46
C PRO A 40 -1.85 -3.81 14.78
N ASP A 41 -1.52 -2.78 15.57
CA ASP A 41 -1.31 -1.41 15.08
C ASP A 41 -0.13 -1.30 14.10
N THR A 42 0.85 -2.20 14.22
CA THR A 42 1.91 -2.36 13.21
C THR A 42 1.60 -3.57 12.35
N VAL A 43 1.54 -3.36 11.03
CA VAL A 43 1.38 -4.42 10.04
C VAL A 43 2.67 -4.53 9.20
N PRO A 44 3.50 -5.56 9.40
CA PRO A 44 4.66 -5.80 8.54
C PRO A 44 4.20 -6.25 7.16
N VAL A 45 4.71 -5.59 6.11
CA VAL A 45 4.37 -5.91 4.72
C VAL A 45 5.60 -6.40 3.97
N TYR A 46 5.42 -7.40 3.12
CA TYR A 46 6.46 -7.85 2.21
C TYR A 46 6.51 -6.95 0.97
N PHE A 47 7.63 -6.26 0.78
CA PHE A 47 7.85 -5.31 -0.29
C PHE A 47 8.82 -5.89 -1.32
N THR A 48 8.34 -6.07 -2.55
CA THR A 48 9.18 -6.29 -3.74
C THR A 48 8.37 -6.06 -5.00
N ASN A 49 8.90 -5.23 -5.90
CA ASN A 49 8.17 -4.65 -7.04
C ASN A 49 6.81 -4.07 -6.59
N SER A 50 6.82 -3.39 -5.44
CA SER A 50 5.66 -2.80 -4.79
C SER A 50 5.70 -1.27 -4.96
N THR A 51 4.59 -0.61 -4.61
CA THR A 51 4.43 0.85 -4.67
C THR A 51 3.82 1.40 -3.38
N ALA A 52 3.73 2.72 -3.30
CA ALA A 52 2.96 3.44 -2.29
C ALA A 52 2.12 4.52 -2.98
N PHE A 53 1.02 4.91 -2.34
CA PHE A 53 0.11 5.91 -2.90
C PHE A 53 0.33 7.27 -2.25
N GLU A 54 0.43 8.30 -3.08
CA GLU A 54 0.20 9.67 -2.65
C GLU A 54 -1.30 9.93 -2.60
N VAL A 55 -1.76 10.55 -1.51
CA VAL A 55 -3.17 10.88 -1.29
C VAL A 55 -3.25 12.40 -1.18
N ALA A 56 -3.95 13.04 -2.11
CA ALA A 56 -4.16 14.48 -2.09
C ALA A 56 -4.94 14.89 -0.82
N GLN A 57 -4.73 16.13 -0.34
CA GLN A 57 -5.34 16.60 0.91
C GLN A 57 -6.87 16.63 0.87
N ASP A 58 -7.45 16.84 -0.30
CA ASP A 58 -8.89 16.88 -0.58
C ASP A 58 -9.43 15.54 -1.11
N ALA A 59 -8.59 14.51 -1.20
CA ALA A 59 -9.00 13.19 -1.65
C ALA A 59 -9.99 12.56 -0.67
N ARG A 60 -11.10 12.05 -1.20
CA ARG A 60 -12.10 11.33 -0.43
C ARG A 60 -11.75 9.85 -0.31
N VAL A 61 -10.68 9.58 0.43
CA VAL A 61 -10.05 8.27 0.54
C VAL A 61 -9.68 7.99 1.98
N GLU A 62 -9.98 6.78 2.47
CA GLU A 62 -9.43 6.29 3.72
C GLU A 62 -8.04 5.66 3.48
N VAL A 63 -7.15 5.79 4.47
CA VAL A 63 -5.80 5.21 4.44
C VAL A 63 -5.67 4.19 5.57
N PRO A 64 -6.04 2.92 5.33
CA PRO A 64 -5.97 1.86 6.34
C PRO A 64 -4.55 1.58 6.82
N LEU A 65 -3.56 1.68 5.92
CA LEU A 65 -2.16 1.42 6.20
C LEU A 65 -1.29 2.54 5.63
N ARG A 66 -0.34 3.01 6.42
CA ARG A 66 0.63 4.04 6.02
C ARG A 66 2.05 3.61 6.38
N TYR A 67 3.04 3.93 5.56
CA TYR A 67 4.43 3.81 5.97
C TYR A 67 4.74 4.88 7.04
N PRO A 68 5.60 4.60 8.03
CA PRO A 68 6.09 5.61 8.96
C PRO A 68 6.62 6.86 8.25
N THR A 69 6.47 8.02 8.89
CA THR A 69 7.05 9.28 8.39
C THR A 69 8.55 9.35 8.62
N ASP A 70 9.05 8.75 9.70
CA ASP A 70 10.49 8.56 9.92
C ASP A 70 10.98 7.40 9.06
N THR A 71 11.73 7.74 8.00
CA THR A 71 12.33 6.80 7.05
C THR A 71 13.14 5.70 7.72
N THR A 72 13.83 5.99 8.83
CA THR A 72 14.69 5.02 9.52
C THR A 72 13.90 3.90 10.20
N SER A 73 12.62 4.15 10.49
CA SER A 73 11.72 3.19 11.13
C SER A 73 10.97 2.28 10.15
N ILE A 74 11.09 2.54 8.83
CA ILE A 74 10.36 1.81 7.79
C ILE A 74 10.93 0.39 7.61
N LEU A 75 12.26 0.22 7.57
CA LEU A 75 12.87 -1.08 7.36
C LEU A 75 12.81 -1.93 8.63
N MET A 76 12.13 -3.08 8.58
CA MET A 76 12.16 -4.06 9.68
C MET A 76 13.18 -5.16 9.42
N SER A 77 13.34 -5.60 8.16
CA SER A 77 14.30 -6.62 7.75
C SER A 77 14.55 -6.55 6.25
N GLY A 78 15.79 -6.79 5.82
CA GLY A 78 16.21 -6.79 4.42
C GLY A 78 16.99 -5.54 4.04
N TYR A 79 16.68 -4.97 2.87
CA TYR A 79 17.37 -3.81 2.30
C TYR A 79 16.35 -2.78 1.80
N LEU A 80 16.58 -1.51 2.11
CA LEU A 80 15.77 -0.40 1.61
C LEU A 80 16.69 0.76 1.24
N ALA A 81 16.66 1.14 -0.04
CA ALA A 81 17.21 2.39 -0.53
C ALA A 81 16.08 3.26 -1.09
N GLY A 82 16.18 4.59 -0.88
CA GLY A 82 15.16 5.55 -1.29
C GLY A 82 13.89 5.50 -0.45
N GLY A 83 13.97 5.09 0.81
CA GLY A 83 12.81 4.98 1.72
C GLY A 83 12.05 6.29 1.90
N GLU A 84 12.71 7.43 1.71
CA GLU A 84 12.11 8.78 1.73
C GLU A 84 10.99 8.92 0.72
N ALA A 85 11.06 8.21 -0.41
CA ALA A 85 10.04 8.28 -1.46
C ALA A 85 8.73 7.59 -1.06
N ILE A 86 8.72 6.77 -0.01
CA ILE A 86 7.52 6.11 0.54
C ILE A 86 7.18 6.55 1.97
N ALA A 87 8.06 7.31 2.62
CA ALA A 87 7.85 7.81 3.97
C ALA A 87 6.53 8.59 4.07
N GLY A 88 5.70 8.23 5.05
CA GLY A 88 4.37 8.82 5.24
C GLY A 88 3.34 8.53 4.15
N LYS A 89 3.68 7.80 3.07
CA LYS A 89 2.73 7.48 1.99
C LYS A 89 1.81 6.31 2.37
N ALA A 90 0.67 6.23 1.71
CA ALA A 90 -0.30 5.17 1.93
C ALA A 90 0.20 3.84 1.36
N ALA A 91 0.20 2.79 2.17
CA ALA A 91 0.50 1.42 1.73
C ALA A 91 -0.77 0.69 1.25
N ALA A 92 -1.94 1.12 1.71
CA ALA A 92 -3.24 0.71 1.24
C ALA A 92 -4.20 1.90 1.25
N VAL A 93 -5.21 1.87 0.38
CA VAL A 93 -6.30 2.85 0.32
C VAL A 93 -7.65 2.17 0.18
N ASP A 94 -8.69 2.80 0.71
CA ASP A 94 -10.09 2.35 0.69
C ASP A 94 -10.99 3.49 0.23
N ILE A 95 -11.75 3.28 -0.85
CA ILE A 95 -12.44 4.33 -1.60
C ILE A 95 -13.84 3.87 -1.98
N THR A 96 -14.83 4.75 -1.82
CA THR A 96 -16.16 4.57 -2.43
C THR A 96 -16.24 5.29 -3.76
N VAL A 97 -16.59 4.54 -4.80
CA VAL A 97 -16.76 5.02 -6.18
C VAL A 97 -18.14 4.65 -6.67
N GLY A 98 -18.99 5.64 -6.91
CA GLY A 98 -20.41 5.43 -7.21
C GLY A 98 -21.10 4.57 -6.14
N ALA A 99 -21.70 3.47 -6.57
CA ALA A 99 -22.36 2.51 -5.67
C ALA A 99 -21.40 1.44 -5.09
N GLY A 100 -20.14 1.41 -5.52
CA GLY A 100 -19.18 0.37 -5.18
C GLY A 100 -18.07 0.84 -4.24
N ARG A 101 -17.16 -0.09 -3.95
CA ARG A 101 -15.99 0.12 -3.11
C ARG A 101 -14.76 -0.47 -3.77
N VAL A 102 -13.65 0.27 -3.72
CA VAL A 102 -12.36 -0.12 -4.26
C VAL A 102 -11.35 -0.10 -3.12
N VAL A 103 -10.70 -1.24 -2.89
CA VAL A 103 -9.58 -1.38 -1.96
C VAL A 103 -8.33 -1.65 -2.76
N MET A 104 -7.30 -0.83 -2.58
CA MET A 104 -6.03 -0.98 -3.28
C MET A 104 -4.90 -1.22 -2.28
N PHE A 105 -4.03 -2.19 -2.61
CA PHE A 105 -2.82 -2.48 -1.86
C PHE A 105 -1.62 -2.12 -2.73
N GLY A 106 -0.69 -1.33 -2.19
CA GLY A 106 0.58 -1.00 -2.85
C GLY A 106 1.58 -2.16 -2.77
N PHE A 107 1.27 -3.18 -1.99
CA PHE A 107 2.05 -4.41 -1.83
C PHE A 107 1.16 -5.62 -2.13
N ARG A 108 1.76 -6.82 -2.10
CA ARG A 108 1.03 -8.08 -2.33
C ARG A 108 0.66 -8.72 -1.00
N PRO A 109 -0.56 -8.51 -0.47
CA PRO A 109 -0.95 -9.07 0.83
C PRO A 109 -0.97 -10.60 0.85
N GLN A 110 -1.05 -11.23 -0.34
CA GLN A 110 -1.15 -12.67 -0.52
C GLN A 110 0.16 -13.35 -0.96
N TYR A 111 1.28 -12.62 -1.05
CA TYR A 111 2.51 -13.05 -1.73
C TYR A 111 2.85 -14.53 -1.52
N ARG A 112 2.69 -15.33 -2.60
CA ARG A 112 2.98 -16.77 -2.70
C ARG A 112 2.44 -17.66 -1.56
N GLY A 113 1.39 -17.26 -0.85
CA GLY A 113 0.93 -18.07 0.29
C GLY A 113 1.72 -17.85 1.59
N GLN A 114 2.73 -16.97 1.60
CA GLN A 114 3.71 -16.85 2.70
C GLN A 114 3.41 -15.70 3.66
N SER A 115 2.69 -14.67 3.22
CA SER A 115 2.43 -13.46 4.02
C SER A 115 1.21 -13.60 4.94
N TRP A 116 1.30 -14.54 5.90
CA TRP A 116 0.21 -14.83 6.86
C TRP A 116 -0.29 -13.61 7.62
N GLY A 117 0.60 -12.68 7.95
CA GLY A 117 0.25 -11.43 8.64
C GLY A 117 -0.63 -10.48 7.82
N THR A 118 -0.63 -10.57 6.49
CA THR A 118 -1.36 -9.63 5.62
C THR A 118 -2.55 -10.25 4.88
N PHE A 119 -2.74 -11.58 4.90
CA PHE A 119 -3.95 -12.21 4.34
C PHE A 119 -5.23 -11.67 4.96
N LYS A 120 -5.19 -11.34 6.25
CA LYS A 120 -6.34 -10.81 6.98
C LYS A 120 -6.89 -9.53 6.35
N LEU A 121 -6.05 -8.71 5.68
CA LEU A 121 -6.50 -7.54 4.94
C LEU A 121 -7.43 -7.92 3.77
N VAL A 122 -7.09 -8.98 3.03
CA VAL A 122 -7.90 -9.48 1.91
C VAL A 122 -9.20 -10.06 2.42
N TYR A 123 -9.16 -10.86 3.49
CA TYR A 123 -10.37 -11.41 4.09
C TYR A 123 -11.28 -10.32 4.68
N ASN A 124 -10.72 -9.32 5.37
CA ASN A 124 -11.46 -8.19 5.88
C ASN A 124 -12.07 -7.36 4.73
N ALA A 125 -11.38 -7.20 3.59
CA ALA A 125 -11.92 -6.54 2.41
C ALA A 125 -13.14 -7.29 1.83
N ILE A 126 -13.09 -8.62 1.77
CA ILE A 126 -14.21 -9.46 1.32
C ILE A 126 -15.37 -9.40 2.33
N LEU A 127 -15.07 -9.60 3.61
CA LEU A 127 -16.05 -9.62 4.69
C LEU A 127 -16.83 -8.30 4.79
N THR A 128 -16.14 -7.18 4.59
CA THR A 128 -16.73 -5.83 4.67
C THR A 128 -17.14 -5.27 3.30
N SER A 129 -17.18 -6.09 2.25
CA SER A 129 -17.39 -5.62 0.86
C SER A 129 -18.72 -4.90 0.63
N GLY A 130 -19.75 -5.19 1.43
CA GLY A 130 -21.04 -4.48 1.40
C GLY A 130 -21.03 -3.11 2.10
N GLU A 131 -19.97 -2.79 2.83
CA GLU A 131 -19.80 -1.49 3.46
C GLU A 131 -19.16 -0.48 2.49
N ARG A 132 -19.46 0.80 2.69
CA ARG A 132 -18.78 1.90 2.00
C ARG A 132 -17.59 2.41 2.84
N SER A 133 -16.64 3.05 2.17
CA SER A 133 -15.66 3.88 2.86
C SER A 133 -16.41 4.95 3.69
N ALA A 134 -15.91 5.32 4.87
CA ALA A 134 -16.50 6.42 5.63
C ALA A 134 -16.13 7.79 5.04
N ALA A 135 -15.14 7.84 4.13
CA ALA A 135 -14.90 9.01 3.31
C ALA A 135 -16.09 9.27 2.38
N ALA A 136 -16.35 10.54 2.08
CA ALA A 136 -17.46 10.91 1.20
C ALA A 136 -17.31 10.23 -0.18
N PRO A 137 -18.38 9.74 -0.83
CA PRO A 137 -18.27 9.09 -2.12
C PRO A 137 -17.66 10.01 -3.19
N ILE A 138 -16.87 9.42 -4.09
CA ILE A 138 -16.51 10.02 -5.37
C ILE A 138 -17.68 9.70 -6.34
N PRO A 139 -18.24 10.71 -7.03
CA PRO A 139 -19.37 10.53 -7.95
C PRO A 139 -19.05 9.61 -9.12
#